data_AF-A0A672PLW1-F1
#
_entry.id   AF-A0A672PLW1-F1
#
_cell.length_a   1.000
_cell.length_b   1.000
_cell.length_c   1.000
_cell.angle_alpha   90.00
_cell.angle_beta   90.00
_cell.angle_gamma   90.00
#
_symmetry.space_group_name_H-M   'P 1'
#
loop_
_entity.id
_entity.type
_entity.pdbx_description
1 polymer ?
#
loop_
_entity_poly.entity_id
_entity_poly.type
_entity_poly.pdbx_seq_one_letter_code
_entity_poly.pdbx_strand_id
1 'polypeptide(L)'
;MKMDLNAIIEKMETGDQDAALTALQTFNKEKSQCFSFTPGEEEDREHLGELVLGFLERDLQPSCQLACLETIRILSRDKKSLVPFATHHAMQILIRHAGLGQGEGFTPEIPDLEVIVEALKCLCNIVFNSEVAQEAGAELQLIVGLAERLKQCREPQWNHYVRFFDLRLTFLITALRVDVRAQLACELRGVSLLSEALDATLSLCWPDMYEVARAGFDGCSELPPLGRQETERAMEILKILFNVTFDSNRRKVDEDTAGAPMYNNLTANRLHPLMLCFQGNKLKETLLPSLNLLTEMCCDTAGAPMYNNLTANHLHPLMLCFQGNKLKETLLPSLNLLTESARIHRETRKFLRMKVLPPLRDVKNRPEVGNALRNKLVRLMTHIDTDVKHCAAEFLFVLCKESVSRFIKYTGYGNAAGLLAARGLMRGGRDPGHYSEDEDSDTEEYREAKPHINPVTGRVEEEQPNPMEGMTEEQKEYEAMKLVKMFDKLSRGQVIQPMKIGADGKMTSLEPQELHYLASQQFGESNNSDSDSDTN
;
A
#
# COMPACT_ATOMS: atom_id res chain seq x y z
N MET A 1 -38.86 -14.47 24.09
CA MET A 1 -40.10 -14.30 23.31
C MET A 1 -39.66 -13.91 21.92
N LYS A 2 -40.13 -14.59 20.88
CA LYS A 2 -39.82 -14.21 19.49
C LYS A 2 -40.61 -12.94 19.20
N MET A 3 -39.94 -11.82 18.95
CA MET A 3 -40.61 -10.57 18.62
C MET A 3 -41.40 -10.75 17.32
N ASP A 4 -42.66 -10.31 17.30
CA ASP A 4 -43.49 -10.36 16.11
C ASP A 4 -43.31 -9.07 15.32
N LEU A 5 -42.66 -9.17 14.16
CA LEU A 5 -42.39 -8.03 13.28
C LEU A 5 -43.71 -7.42 12.77
N ASN A 6 -44.75 -8.23 12.58
CA ASN A 6 -46.07 -7.76 12.15
C ASN A 6 -46.73 -6.87 13.20
N ALA A 7 -46.59 -7.19 14.49
CA ALA A 7 -47.11 -6.34 15.56
C ALA A 7 -46.42 -4.97 15.65
N ILE A 8 -45.21 -4.83 15.11
CA ILE A 8 -44.50 -3.54 15.00
C ILE A 8 -45.03 -2.77 13.80
N ILE A 9 -45.18 -3.44 12.66
CA ILE A 9 -45.75 -2.89 11.43
C ILE A 9 -47.16 -2.35 11.68
N GLU A 10 -48.04 -3.13 12.32
CA GLU A 10 -49.40 -2.69 12.67
C GLU A 10 -49.40 -1.41 13.51
N LYS A 11 -48.46 -1.28 14.45
CA LYS A 11 -48.33 -0.06 15.27
C LYS A 11 -47.81 1.12 14.47
N MET A 12 -46.89 0.90 13.54
CA MET A 12 -46.40 1.92 12.61
C MET A 12 -47.52 2.42 11.69
N GLU A 13 -48.36 1.51 11.18
CA GLU A 13 -49.48 1.84 10.28
C GLU A 13 -50.56 2.70 10.92
N THR A 14 -50.67 2.70 12.26
CA THR A 14 -51.59 3.60 12.97
C THR A 14 -51.28 5.09 12.74
N GLY A 15 -50.04 5.41 12.34
CA GLY A 15 -49.59 6.78 12.12
C GLY A 15 -49.38 7.61 13.40
N ASP A 16 -49.60 7.00 14.57
CA ASP A 16 -49.39 7.61 15.88
C ASP A 16 -47.91 7.56 16.29
N GLN A 17 -47.39 8.72 16.68
CA GLN A 17 -45.96 8.89 16.91
C GLN A 17 -45.48 8.19 18.18
N ASP A 18 -46.27 8.21 19.25
CA ASP A 18 -45.91 7.60 20.54
C ASP A 18 -45.97 6.07 20.48
N ALA A 19 -47.00 5.53 19.79
CA ALA A 19 -47.10 4.11 19.51
C ALA A 19 -45.95 3.61 18.64
N ALA A 20 -45.61 4.33 17.56
CA ALA A 20 -44.48 4.02 16.69
C ALA A 20 -43.15 4.07 17.45
N LEU A 21 -42.90 5.13 18.23
CA LEU A 21 -41.69 5.28 19.05
C LEU A 21 -41.50 4.08 19.99
N THR A 22 -42.55 3.70 20.72
CA THR A 22 -42.48 2.58 21.67
C THR A 22 -42.20 1.25 20.98
N ALA A 23 -42.82 1.03 19.81
CA ALA A 23 -42.62 -0.18 19.01
C ALA A 23 -41.18 -0.26 18.48
N LEU A 24 -40.69 0.82 17.87
CA LEU A 24 -39.34 0.90 17.31
C LEU A 24 -38.25 0.80 18.38
N GLN A 25 -38.41 1.43 19.54
CA GLN A 25 -37.46 1.29 20.66
C GLN A 25 -37.35 -0.16 21.14
N THR A 26 -38.48 -0.87 21.20
CA THR A 26 -38.49 -2.29 21.57
C THR A 26 -37.72 -3.12 20.54
N PHE A 27 -37.93 -2.83 19.25
CA PHE A 27 -37.24 -3.48 18.14
C PHE A 27 -35.73 -3.21 18.18
N ASN A 28 -35.35 -1.94 18.28
CA ASN A 28 -33.95 -1.50 18.28
C ASN A 28 -33.19 -2.11 19.44
N LYS A 29 -33.79 -2.20 20.62
CA LYS A 29 -33.17 -2.82 21.80
C LYS A 29 -32.83 -4.29 21.55
N GLU A 30 -33.75 -5.06 20.96
CA GLU A 30 -33.56 -6.48 20.70
C GLU A 30 -32.60 -6.75 19.52
N LYS A 31 -32.68 -5.94 18.46
CA LYS A 31 -31.93 -6.15 17.21
C LYS A 31 -30.66 -5.31 17.07
N SER A 32 -30.30 -4.51 18.08
CA SER A 32 -29.13 -3.61 18.06
C SER A 32 -27.81 -4.29 17.66
N GLN A 33 -27.58 -5.52 18.10
CA GLN A 33 -26.38 -6.35 17.82
C GLN A 33 -26.63 -7.44 16.78
N CYS A 34 -27.75 -7.36 16.04
CA CYS A 34 -28.08 -8.34 15.01
C CYS A 34 -27.30 -8.03 13.71
N PHE A 35 -26.55 -9.01 13.22
CA PHE A 35 -25.82 -8.95 11.94
C PHE A 35 -26.26 -10.04 10.95
N SER A 36 -27.17 -10.92 11.37
CA SER A 36 -27.75 -11.98 10.55
C SER A 36 -29.25 -12.05 10.78
N PHE A 37 -30.02 -11.95 9.70
CA PHE A 37 -31.48 -11.94 9.75
C PHE A 37 -32.06 -13.28 9.36
N THR A 38 -33.26 -13.57 9.87
CA THR A 38 -33.98 -14.80 9.53
C THR A 38 -34.39 -14.77 8.05
N PRO A 39 -34.07 -15.81 7.26
CA PRO A 39 -34.61 -15.93 5.91
C PRO A 39 -36.14 -16.10 5.98
N GLY A 40 -36.87 -15.43 5.08
CA GLY A 40 -38.33 -15.51 4.96
C GLY A 40 -39.11 -14.34 5.57
N GLU A 41 -38.46 -13.46 6.35
CA GLU A 41 -39.03 -12.19 6.86
C GLU A 41 -38.54 -11.00 6.03
N GLU A 42 -38.18 -11.21 4.75
CA GLU A 42 -37.56 -10.18 3.89
C GLU A 42 -38.57 -9.09 3.49
N GLU A 43 -39.77 -9.50 3.04
CA GLU A 43 -40.86 -8.58 2.64
C GLU A 43 -41.33 -7.71 3.82
N ASP A 44 -41.54 -8.31 4.99
CA ASP A 44 -41.94 -7.58 6.20
C ASP A 44 -40.89 -6.52 6.62
N ARG A 45 -39.59 -6.84 6.45
CA ARG A 45 -38.50 -5.89 6.73
C ARG A 45 -38.47 -4.75 5.73
N GLU A 46 -38.74 -5.02 4.46
CA GLU A 46 -38.84 -4.00 3.43
C GLU A 46 -40.02 -3.07 3.69
N HIS A 47 -41.20 -3.62 4.01
CA HIS A 47 -42.40 -2.86 4.38
C HIS A 47 -42.17 -1.99 5.61
N LEU A 48 -41.54 -2.54 6.67
CA LEU A 48 -41.15 -1.74 7.82
C LEU A 48 -40.18 -0.60 7.41
N GLY A 49 -39.24 -0.87 6.50
CA GLY A 49 -38.32 0.13 5.98
C GLY A 49 -39.02 1.29 5.27
N GLU A 50 -40.01 0.99 4.44
CA GLU A 50 -40.85 2.00 3.75
C GLU A 50 -41.65 2.84 4.74
N LEU A 51 -42.29 2.21 5.73
CA LEU A 51 -43.02 2.92 6.77
C LEU A 51 -42.12 3.86 7.57
N VAL A 52 -40.93 3.40 7.96
CA VAL A 52 -39.97 4.22 8.71
C VAL A 52 -39.46 5.40 7.89
N LEU A 53 -39.20 5.22 6.59
CA LEU A 53 -38.86 6.32 5.68
C LEU A 53 -40.00 7.33 5.57
N GLY A 54 -41.24 6.87 5.40
CA GLY A 54 -42.42 7.75 5.35
C GLY A 54 -42.65 8.54 6.64
N PHE A 55 -42.30 7.97 7.79
CA PHE A 55 -42.32 8.70 9.07
C PHE A 55 -41.26 9.82 9.10
N LEU A 56 -40.05 9.59 8.60
CA LEU A 56 -38.96 10.57 8.57
C LEU A 56 -39.23 11.79 7.66
N GLU A 57 -40.24 11.72 6.80
CA GLU A 57 -40.72 12.86 6.00
C GLU A 57 -41.62 13.82 6.81
N ARG A 58 -42.17 13.35 7.93
CA ARG A 58 -43.06 14.13 8.80
C ARG A 58 -42.25 14.93 9.83
N ASP A 59 -42.87 15.96 10.39
CA ASP A 59 -42.33 16.67 11.55
C ASP A 59 -42.47 15.80 12.81
N LEU A 60 -41.42 15.06 13.12
CA LEU A 60 -41.33 14.15 14.27
C LEU A 60 -40.57 14.77 15.44
N GLN A 61 -40.87 14.32 16.65
CA GLN A 61 -40.03 14.60 17.82
C GLN A 61 -38.65 13.93 17.64
N PRO A 62 -37.56 14.53 18.17
CA PRO A 62 -36.20 14.00 18.00
C PRO A 62 -36.02 12.54 18.43
N SER A 63 -36.72 12.11 19.50
CA SER A 63 -36.71 10.73 19.98
C SER A 63 -37.27 9.74 18.95
N CYS A 64 -38.31 10.14 18.21
CA CYS A 64 -38.93 9.33 17.16
C CYS A 64 -38.07 9.31 15.90
N GLN A 65 -37.46 10.45 15.53
CA GLN A 65 -36.47 10.49 14.44
C GLN A 65 -35.29 9.54 14.71
N LEU A 66 -34.75 9.58 15.93
CA LEU A 66 -33.64 8.72 16.33
C LEU A 66 -34.03 7.24 16.28
N ALA A 67 -35.20 6.88 16.82
CA ALA A 67 -35.69 5.50 16.78
C ALA A 67 -35.88 5.00 15.34
N CYS A 68 -36.42 5.85 14.45
CA CYS A 68 -36.54 5.55 13.02
C CYS A 68 -35.17 5.30 12.38
N LEU A 69 -34.21 6.20 12.57
CA LEU A 69 -32.86 6.05 11.99
C LEU A 69 -32.12 4.84 12.55
N GLU A 70 -32.25 4.53 13.84
CA GLU A 70 -31.69 3.30 14.41
C GLU A 70 -32.27 2.04 13.77
N THR A 71 -33.58 2.04 13.49
CA THR A 71 -34.25 0.94 12.78
C THR A 71 -33.69 0.82 11.36
N ILE A 72 -33.58 1.92 10.62
CA ILE A 72 -32.95 1.93 9.27
C ILE A 72 -31.51 1.42 9.33
N ARG A 73 -30.72 1.83 10.32
CA ARG A 73 -29.33 1.35 10.48
C ARG A 73 -29.27 -0.15 10.72
N ILE A 74 -30.21 -0.71 11.48
CA ILE A 74 -30.29 -2.15 11.72
C ILE A 74 -30.68 -2.87 10.42
N LEU A 75 -31.75 -2.42 9.76
CA LEU A 75 -32.24 -3.04 8.52
C LEU A 75 -31.23 -2.95 7.37
N SER A 76 -30.50 -1.85 7.26
CA SER A 76 -29.44 -1.64 6.24
C SER A 76 -28.21 -2.53 6.39
N ARG A 77 -28.11 -3.33 7.46
CA ARG A 77 -27.10 -4.40 7.58
C ARG A 77 -27.45 -5.62 6.74
N ASP A 78 -28.73 -5.83 6.44
CA ASP A 78 -29.19 -6.91 5.57
C ASP A 78 -29.11 -6.46 4.11
N LYS A 79 -28.22 -7.08 3.34
CA LYS A 79 -28.08 -6.77 1.91
C LYS A 79 -29.36 -7.02 1.11
N LYS A 80 -30.24 -7.91 1.59
CA LYS A 80 -31.45 -8.28 0.87
C LYS A 80 -32.61 -7.32 1.07
N SER A 81 -32.64 -6.57 2.17
CA SER A 81 -33.73 -5.63 2.50
C SER A 81 -33.33 -4.16 2.24
N LEU A 82 -32.36 -3.92 1.34
CA LEU A 82 -31.86 -2.57 1.04
C LEU A 82 -32.71 -1.80 0.03
N VAL A 83 -33.63 -2.47 -0.68
CA VAL A 83 -34.41 -1.88 -1.78
C VAL A 83 -35.11 -0.58 -1.37
N PRO A 84 -35.80 -0.48 -0.21
CA PRO A 84 -36.47 0.75 0.19
C PRO A 84 -35.51 1.92 0.41
N PHE A 85 -34.30 1.63 0.89
CA PHE A 85 -33.32 2.65 1.31
C PHE A 85 -32.38 3.11 0.19
N ALA A 86 -32.30 2.36 -0.91
CA ALA A 86 -31.38 2.64 -2.02
C ALA A 86 -31.95 3.57 -3.10
N THR A 87 -33.19 4.07 -2.92
CA THR A 87 -33.83 4.98 -3.88
C THR A 87 -33.27 6.41 -3.76
N HIS A 88 -33.34 7.18 -4.85
CA HIS A 88 -32.92 8.60 -4.86
C HIS A 88 -33.64 9.41 -3.78
N HIS A 89 -34.95 9.18 -3.61
CA HIS A 89 -35.77 9.86 -2.59
C HIS A 89 -35.36 9.48 -1.16
N ALA A 90 -35.17 8.20 -0.86
CA ALA A 90 -34.72 7.75 0.46
C ALA A 90 -33.34 8.31 0.81
N MET A 91 -32.41 8.32 -0.16
CA MET A 91 -31.10 8.93 0.01
C MET A 91 -31.20 10.43 0.31
N GLN A 92 -32.08 11.17 -0.38
CA GLN A 92 -32.29 12.59 -0.12
C GLN A 92 -32.78 12.86 1.32
N ILE A 93 -33.71 12.06 1.83
CA ILE A 93 -34.21 12.16 3.21
C ILE A 93 -33.07 11.93 4.20
N LEU A 94 -32.28 10.86 4.02
CA LEU A 94 -31.18 10.54 4.93
C LEU A 94 -30.07 11.60 4.88
N ILE A 95 -29.78 12.16 3.71
CA ILE A 95 -28.80 13.26 3.54
C ILE A 95 -29.28 14.53 4.25
N ARG A 96 -30.59 14.83 4.20
CA ARG A 96 -31.18 15.95 4.95
C ARG A 96 -31.05 15.75 6.45
N HIS A 97 -31.41 14.58 6.98
CA HIS A 97 -31.26 14.25 8.41
C HIS A 97 -29.80 14.18 8.87
N ALA A 98 -28.88 13.86 7.97
CA ALA A 98 -27.44 13.95 8.21
C ALA A 98 -26.90 15.39 8.16
N GLY A 99 -27.73 16.40 7.87
CA GLY A 99 -27.30 17.80 7.75
C GLY A 99 -26.34 18.06 6.59
N LEU A 100 -26.47 17.28 5.50
CA LEU A 100 -25.59 17.34 4.31
C LEU A 100 -26.31 17.84 3.05
N GLY A 101 -27.62 18.08 3.12
CA GLY A 101 -28.43 18.49 1.97
C GLY A 101 -28.14 19.93 1.52
N GLN A 102 -27.99 20.12 0.21
CA GLN A 102 -27.94 21.43 -0.43
C GLN A 102 -29.38 21.89 -0.70
N GLY A 103 -29.91 22.77 0.15
CA GLY A 103 -31.23 23.37 -0.05
C GLY A 103 -31.12 24.89 -0.13
N GLU A 104 -31.44 25.48 -1.28
CA GLU A 104 -31.68 26.92 -1.39
C GLU A 104 -32.93 27.28 -0.58
N GLY A 105 -32.80 28.16 0.42
CA GLY A 105 -33.94 28.95 0.92
C GLY A 105 -34.46 28.70 2.34
N PHE A 106 -33.93 27.75 3.11
CA PHE A 106 -34.20 27.67 4.54
C PHE A 106 -32.88 27.49 5.28
N THR A 107 -32.58 28.34 6.25
CA THR A 107 -31.54 28.05 7.25
C THR A 107 -31.96 26.76 7.95
N PRO A 108 -31.28 25.62 7.71
CA PRO A 108 -31.69 24.39 8.38
C PRO A 108 -31.36 24.60 9.86
N GLU A 109 -32.35 24.48 10.74
CA GLU A 109 -32.03 24.16 12.13
C GLU A 109 -31.18 22.90 12.08
N ILE A 110 -29.94 22.99 12.57
CA ILE A 110 -29.01 21.87 12.56
C ILE A 110 -29.68 20.76 13.37
N PRO A 111 -29.92 19.57 12.77
CA PRO A 111 -30.54 18.47 13.51
C PRO A 111 -29.71 18.12 14.74
N ASP A 112 -30.35 17.53 15.75
CA ASP A 112 -29.64 17.06 16.94
C ASP A 112 -28.44 16.18 16.56
N LEU A 113 -27.32 16.33 17.28
CA LEU A 113 -26.08 15.62 16.95
C LEU A 113 -26.26 14.09 16.94
N GLU A 114 -27.17 13.55 17.76
CA GLU A 114 -27.49 12.13 17.78
C GLU A 114 -28.20 11.68 16.49
N VAL A 115 -29.14 12.48 15.99
CA VAL A 115 -29.85 12.24 14.73
C VAL A 115 -28.86 12.26 13.56
N ILE A 116 -27.96 13.25 13.52
CA ILE A 116 -26.92 13.34 12.48
C ILE A 116 -26.03 12.10 12.48
N VAL A 117 -25.52 11.70 13.65
CA VAL A 117 -24.64 10.53 13.78
C VAL A 117 -25.35 9.26 13.31
N GLU A 118 -26.63 9.09 13.65
CA GLU A 118 -27.39 7.92 13.27
C GLU A 118 -27.71 7.88 11.77
N ALA A 119 -28.07 9.03 11.18
CA ALA A 119 -28.25 9.17 9.74
C ALA A 119 -26.95 8.87 8.97
N LEU A 120 -25.80 9.34 9.45
CA LEU A 120 -24.51 9.04 8.83
C LEU A 120 -24.15 7.54 8.88
N LYS A 121 -24.48 6.85 9.97
CA LYS A 121 -24.31 5.39 10.05
C LYS A 121 -25.20 4.67 9.05
N CYS A 122 -26.44 5.12 8.85
CA CYS A 122 -27.35 4.58 7.83
C CYS A 122 -26.73 4.74 6.44
N LEU A 123 -26.30 5.97 6.10
CA LEU A 123 -25.66 6.26 4.82
C LEU A 123 -24.40 5.41 4.60
N CYS A 124 -23.55 5.23 5.61
CA CYS A 124 -22.37 4.36 5.52
C CYS A 124 -22.75 2.91 5.17
N ASN A 125 -23.77 2.35 5.81
CA ASN A 125 -24.23 0.99 5.55
C ASN A 125 -24.82 0.85 4.14
N ILE A 126 -25.69 1.78 3.76
CA ILE A 126 -26.42 1.75 2.49
C ILE A 126 -25.45 1.92 1.32
N VAL A 127 -24.57 2.93 1.36
CA VAL A 127 -23.55 3.19 0.32
C VAL A 127 -22.57 2.02 0.20
N PHE A 128 -22.17 1.40 1.31
CA PHE A 128 -21.26 0.25 1.28
C PHE A 128 -21.88 -0.99 0.63
N ASN A 129 -23.20 -1.19 0.78
CA ASN A 129 -23.87 -2.42 0.36
C ASN A 129 -24.67 -2.30 -0.96
N SER A 130 -24.96 -1.10 -1.45
CA SER A 130 -25.79 -0.89 -2.65
C SER A 130 -25.12 0.04 -3.68
N GLU A 131 -24.92 -0.46 -4.90
CA GLU A 131 -24.41 0.33 -6.03
C GLU A 131 -25.41 1.41 -6.48
N VAL A 132 -26.71 1.12 -6.43
CA VAL A 132 -27.77 2.09 -6.76
C VAL A 132 -27.75 3.28 -5.79
N ALA A 133 -27.47 3.03 -4.51
CA ALA A 133 -27.32 4.11 -3.54
C ALA A 133 -26.04 4.92 -3.75
N GLN A 134 -24.97 4.31 -4.27
CA GLN A 134 -23.75 5.04 -4.65
C GLN A 134 -24.03 5.98 -5.84
N GLU A 135 -24.81 5.53 -6.82
CA GLU A 135 -25.30 6.36 -7.94
C GLU A 135 -26.14 7.53 -7.44
N ALA A 136 -27.19 7.27 -6.66
CA ALA A 136 -28.05 8.30 -6.10
C ALA A 136 -27.27 9.32 -5.24
N GLY A 137 -26.31 8.85 -4.43
CA GLY A 137 -25.46 9.73 -3.62
C GLY A 137 -24.57 10.65 -4.46
N ALA A 138 -24.07 10.18 -5.61
CA ALA A 138 -23.30 11.01 -6.55
C ALA A 138 -24.19 12.07 -7.23
N GLU A 139 -25.39 11.68 -7.69
CA GLU A 139 -26.36 12.61 -8.29
C GLU A 139 -26.79 13.71 -7.31
N LEU A 140 -27.01 13.35 -6.05
CA LEU A 140 -27.37 14.26 -4.96
C LEU A 140 -26.20 15.13 -4.44
N GLN A 141 -25.02 15.07 -5.06
CA GLN A 141 -23.85 15.86 -4.67
C GLN A 141 -23.43 15.65 -3.21
N LEU A 142 -23.59 14.44 -2.68
CA LEU A 142 -23.28 14.08 -1.29
C LEU A 142 -21.85 14.50 -0.89
N ILE A 143 -20.89 14.35 -1.80
CA ILE A 143 -19.48 14.69 -1.55
C ILE A 143 -19.26 16.19 -1.34
N VAL A 144 -20.07 17.05 -1.96
CA VAL A 144 -19.99 18.49 -1.80
C VAL A 144 -20.42 18.88 -0.38
N GLY A 145 -21.55 18.32 0.09
CA GLY A 145 -22.01 18.51 1.47
C GLY A 145 -20.98 18.03 2.50
N LEU A 146 -20.37 16.86 2.27
CA LEU A 146 -19.31 16.33 3.13
C LEU A 146 -18.07 17.24 3.12
N ALA A 147 -17.67 17.74 1.96
CA ALA A 147 -16.53 18.63 1.83
C ALA A 147 -16.75 19.97 2.56
N GLU A 148 -17.96 20.56 2.47
CA GLU A 148 -18.30 21.77 3.22
C GLU A 148 -18.23 21.55 4.73
N ARG A 149 -18.75 20.42 5.24
CA ARG A 149 -18.63 20.10 6.67
C ARG A 149 -17.19 19.81 7.08
N LEU A 150 -16.38 19.19 6.21
CA LEU A 150 -14.95 18.97 6.48
C LEU A 150 -14.16 20.29 6.60
N LYS A 151 -14.55 21.37 5.91
CA LYS A 151 -13.95 22.71 6.09
C LYS A 151 -14.14 23.22 7.52
N GLN A 152 -15.21 22.81 8.19
CA GLN A 152 -15.55 23.17 9.57
C GLN A 152 -14.82 22.31 10.61
N CYS A 153 -13.72 21.64 10.24
CA CYS A 153 -12.97 20.72 11.13
C CYS A 153 -12.45 21.33 12.43
N ARG A 154 -12.35 22.67 12.53
CA ARG A 154 -11.93 23.40 13.73
C ARG A 154 -13.08 23.88 14.60
N GLU A 155 -14.32 23.77 14.12
CA GLU A 155 -15.49 24.30 14.84
C GLU A 155 -15.92 23.37 15.98
N PRO A 156 -16.25 23.92 17.17
CA PRO A 156 -16.57 23.11 18.36
C PRO A 156 -17.94 22.44 18.27
N GLN A 157 -18.79 22.82 17.31
CA GLN A 157 -20.15 22.29 17.16
C GLN A 157 -20.19 20.80 16.81
N TRP A 158 -19.14 20.28 16.14
CA TRP A 158 -19.10 18.90 15.68
C TRP A 158 -18.34 17.99 16.65
N ASN A 159 -19.04 17.04 17.26
CA ASN A 159 -18.42 16.03 18.12
C ASN A 159 -17.57 15.01 17.32
N HIS A 160 -16.83 14.15 18.03
CA HIS A 160 -15.99 13.14 17.41
C HIS A 160 -16.75 12.21 16.46
N TYR A 161 -17.96 11.77 16.83
CA TYR A 161 -18.72 10.78 16.08
C TYR A 161 -19.19 11.32 14.73
N VAL A 162 -19.69 12.55 14.68
CA VAL A 162 -20.06 13.21 13.41
C VAL A 162 -18.85 13.25 12.49
N ARG A 163 -17.72 13.81 12.97
CA ARG A 163 -16.48 13.93 12.20
C ARG A 163 -15.97 12.57 11.71
N PHE A 164 -16.04 11.54 12.55
CA PHE A 164 -15.59 10.20 12.19
C PHE A 164 -16.46 9.58 11.10
N PHE A 165 -17.79 9.66 11.23
CA PHE A 165 -18.70 9.09 10.23
C PHE A 165 -18.72 9.90 8.92
N ASP A 166 -18.45 11.20 8.96
CA ASP A 166 -18.20 12.01 7.75
C ASP A 166 -17.01 11.50 6.97
N LEU A 167 -15.89 11.33 7.67
CA LEU A 167 -14.67 10.79 7.07
C LEU A 167 -14.89 9.36 6.59
N ARG A 168 -15.63 8.54 7.34
CA ARG A 168 -15.95 7.17 6.94
C ARG A 168 -16.80 7.13 5.67
N LEU A 169 -17.82 7.98 5.57
CA LEU A 169 -18.69 8.06 4.40
C LEU A 169 -17.91 8.61 3.19
N THR A 170 -17.06 9.61 3.41
CA THR A 170 -16.13 10.15 2.40
C THR A 170 -15.18 9.08 1.89
N PHE A 171 -14.61 8.26 2.77
CA PHE A 171 -13.77 7.13 2.40
C PHE A 171 -14.53 6.11 1.54
N LEU A 172 -15.74 5.73 1.96
CA LEU A 172 -16.55 4.75 1.23
C LEU A 172 -16.90 5.24 -0.18
N ILE A 173 -17.43 6.46 -0.33
CA ILE A 173 -17.85 6.95 -1.63
C ILE A 173 -16.65 7.18 -2.57
N THR A 174 -15.51 7.64 -2.06
CA THR A 174 -14.28 7.81 -2.89
C THR A 174 -13.57 6.50 -3.22
N ALA A 175 -13.76 5.46 -2.41
CA ALA A 175 -13.24 4.12 -2.70
C ALA A 175 -14.08 3.42 -3.77
N LEU A 176 -15.41 3.56 -3.70
CA LEU A 176 -16.37 2.84 -4.55
C LEU A 176 -16.64 3.56 -5.88
N ARG A 177 -16.51 4.89 -5.93
CA ARG A 177 -16.87 5.71 -7.10
C ARG A 177 -15.71 6.56 -7.60
N VAL A 178 -15.30 6.29 -8.85
CA VAL A 178 -14.15 6.95 -9.50
C VAL A 178 -14.46 8.40 -9.88
N ASP A 179 -15.69 8.67 -10.31
CA ASP A 179 -16.21 10.01 -10.62
C ASP A 179 -16.24 10.90 -9.37
N VAL A 180 -16.80 10.42 -8.27
CA VAL A 180 -16.81 11.14 -6.98
C VAL A 180 -15.39 11.35 -6.45
N ARG A 181 -14.50 10.36 -6.62
CA ARG A 181 -13.08 10.49 -6.28
C ARG A 181 -12.40 11.60 -7.07
N ALA A 182 -12.62 11.66 -8.38
CA ALA A 182 -12.08 12.71 -9.24
C ALA A 182 -12.64 14.08 -8.88
N GLN A 183 -13.93 14.16 -8.58
CA GLN A 183 -14.60 15.39 -8.12
C GLN A 183 -13.96 15.93 -6.83
N LEU A 184 -13.75 15.06 -5.82
CA LEU A 184 -13.09 15.46 -4.59
C LEU A 184 -11.64 15.90 -4.85
N ALA A 185 -10.89 15.15 -5.66
CA ALA A 185 -9.48 15.42 -5.93
C ALA A 185 -9.28 16.76 -6.67
N CYS A 186 -10.02 16.99 -7.75
CA CYS A 186 -9.80 18.09 -8.68
C CYS A 186 -10.67 19.32 -8.39
N GLU A 187 -11.98 19.15 -8.19
CA GLU A 187 -12.92 20.27 -8.10
C GLU A 187 -12.96 20.85 -6.68
N LEU A 188 -13.00 19.97 -5.68
CA LEU A 188 -13.16 20.36 -4.27
C LEU A 188 -11.81 20.58 -3.54
N ARG A 189 -10.69 20.51 -4.27
CA ARG A 189 -9.32 20.61 -3.71
C ARG A 189 -9.11 19.68 -2.52
N GLY A 190 -9.55 18.43 -2.67
CA GLY A 190 -9.66 17.46 -1.58
C GLY A 190 -8.34 17.21 -0.84
N VAL A 191 -7.20 17.25 -1.53
CA VAL A 191 -5.90 17.10 -0.88
C VAL A 191 -5.64 18.24 0.11
N SER A 192 -5.90 19.51 -0.25
CA SER A 192 -5.75 20.65 0.65
C SER A 192 -6.69 20.54 1.85
N LEU A 193 -7.96 20.23 1.59
CA LEU A 193 -9.01 20.09 2.60
C LEU A 193 -8.69 19.00 3.63
N LEU A 194 -8.31 17.82 3.16
CA LEU A 194 -7.97 16.68 4.01
C LEU A 194 -6.68 16.94 4.78
N SER A 195 -5.73 17.67 4.19
CA SER A 195 -4.52 18.10 4.89
C SER A 195 -4.88 18.99 6.08
N GLU A 196 -5.73 20.01 5.88
CA GLU A 196 -6.18 20.90 6.96
C GLU A 196 -6.94 20.14 8.06
N ALA A 197 -7.79 19.18 7.68
CA ALA A 197 -8.49 18.30 8.62
C ALA A 197 -7.50 17.41 9.41
N LEU A 198 -6.41 16.98 8.80
CA LEU A 198 -5.36 16.21 9.45
C LEU A 198 -4.62 17.09 10.48
N ASP A 199 -4.24 18.31 10.11
CA ASP A 199 -3.60 19.27 11.02
C ASP A 199 -4.48 19.56 12.24
N ALA A 200 -5.78 19.77 12.01
CA ALA A 200 -6.75 20.01 13.08
C ALA A 200 -6.91 18.78 13.99
N THR A 201 -6.86 17.56 13.43
CA THR A 201 -6.98 16.32 14.21
C THR A 201 -5.75 16.04 15.06
N LEU A 202 -4.57 16.41 14.56
CA LEU A 202 -3.29 16.21 15.22
C LEU A 202 -2.89 17.37 16.13
N SER A 203 -3.60 18.50 16.06
CA SER A 203 -3.24 19.77 16.70
C SER A 203 -1.84 20.26 16.30
N LEU A 204 -1.48 20.09 15.02
CA LEU A 204 -0.19 20.58 14.51
C LEU A 204 -0.22 22.10 14.36
N CYS A 205 0.84 22.76 14.78
CA CYS A 205 1.14 24.15 14.49
C CYS A 205 2.47 24.24 13.74
N TRP A 206 2.52 25.20 12.82
CA TRP A 206 3.63 25.42 11.88
C TRP A 206 4.28 26.77 12.20
N PRO A 207 5.17 26.83 13.21
CA PRO A 207 5.87 28.07 13.54
C PRO A 207 6.79 28.55 12.40
N ASP A 208 7.37 27.63 11.62
CA ASP A 208 8.19 27.92 10.45
C ASP A 208 7.96 26.91 9.30
N MET A 209 8.42 27.22 8.08
CA MET A 209 8.16 26.46 6.84
C MET A 209 8.54 24.97 6.91
N TYR A 210 9.44 24.60 7.83
CA TYR A 210 9.95 23.24 8.00
C TYR A 210 9.93 22.75 9.47
N GLU A 211 9.30 23.51 10.37
CA GLU A 211 9.21 23.14 11.79
C GLU A 211 7.78 22.77 12.16
N VAL A 212 7.62 21.59 12.76
CA VAL A 212 6.33 21.11 13.26
C VAL A 212 6.34 21.15 14.77
N ALA A 213 5.37 21.85 15.34
CA ALA A 213 5.06 21.77 16.75
C ALA A 213 3.64 21.20 16.93
N ARG A 214 3.33 20.69 18.12
CA ARG A 214 1.94 20.48 18.54
C ARG A 214 1.58 21.62 19.48
N ALA A 215 0.41 22.23 19.26
CA ALA A 215 -0.06 23.32 20.09
C ALA A 215 -0.04 22.89 21.56
N GLY A 216 0.78 23.55 22.39
CA GLY A 216 0.95 23.26 23.82
C GLY A 216 2.16 22.38 24.19
N PHE A 217 3.01 21.98 23.23
CA PHE A 217 4.19 21.12 23.47
C PHE A 217 5.50 21.72 22.89
N ASP A 218 5.64 23.05 22.91
CA ASP A 218 6.86 23.71 22.46
C ASP A 218 8.08 23.24 23.28
N GLY A 219 9.08 22.65 22.61
CA GLY A 219 10.34 22.23 23.21
C GLY A 219 10.43 20.78 23.73
N CYS A 220 9.40 19.94 23.53
CA CYS A 220 9.49 18.51 23.88
C CYS A 220 10.14 17.68 22.76
N SER A 221 11.23 16.95 23.08
CA SER A 221 11.92 16.06 22.13
C SER A 221 11.11 14.82 21.71
N GLU A 222 10.06 14.47 22.47
CA GLU A 222 9.16 13.34 22.16
C GLU A 222 7.70 13.82 22.27
N LEU A 223 6.96 13.69 21.17
CA LEU A 223 5.53 14.03 21.14
C LEU A 223 4.72 12.94 21.86
N PRO A 224 3.74 13.29 22.71
CA PRO A 224 2.89 12.31 23.36
C PRO A 224 2.05 11.54 22.34
N PRO A 225 1.75 10.25 22.61
CA PRO A 225 0.97 9.42 21.70
C PRO A 225 -0.43 10.01 21.47
N LEU A 226 -0.96 9.81 20.28
CA LEU A 226 -2.31 10.25 19.93
C LEU A 226 -3.37 9.51 20.77
N GLY A 227 -4.42 10.23 21.15
CA GLY A 227 -5.60 9.61 21.72
C GLY A 227 -6.29 8.67 20.72
N ARG A 228 -7.16 7.80 21.24
CA ARG A 228 -7.86 6.80 20.41
C ARG A 228 -8.71 7.45 19.32
N GLN A 229 -9.45 8.50 19.68
CA GLN A 229 -10.38 9.17 18.77
C GLN A 229 -9.64 9.94 17.67
N GLU A 230 -8.53 10.59 18.02
CA GLU A 230 -7.64 11.28 17.08
C GLU A 230 -7.05 10.28 16.09
N THR A 231 -6.60 9.13 16.59
CA THR A 231 -6.07 8.04 15.77
C THR A 231 -7.09 7.53 14.76
N GLU A 232 -8.34 7.28 15.21
CA GLU A 232 -9.43 6.82 14.35
C GLU A 232 -9.75 7.82 13.23
N ARG A 233 -9.83 9.12 13.54
CA ARG A 233 -10.05 10.18 12.54
C ARG A 233 -8.87 10.31 11.57
N ALA A 234 -7.64 10.34 12.08
CA ALA A 234 -6.43 10.43 11.26
C ALA A 234 -6.34 9.28 10.26
N MET A 235 -6.67 8.04 10.68
CA MET A 235 -6.71 6.89 9.78
C MET A 235 -7.73 7.04 8.65
N GLU A 236 -8.94 7.52 8.95
CA GLU A 236 -9.93 7.75 7.89
C GLU A 236 -9.44 8.83 6.91
N ILE A 237 -8.87 9.94 7.40
CA ILE A 237 -8.28 11.00 6.55
C ILE A 237 -7.20 10.43 5.62
N LEU A 238 -6.27 9.64 6.16
CA LEU A 238 -5.17 9.05 5.38
C LEU A 238 -5.67 8.08 4.32
N LYS A 239 -6.72 7.32 4.59
CA LYS A 239 -7.33 6.44 3.59
C LYS A 239 -8.01 7.22 2.47
N ILE A 240 -8.68 8.32 2.78
CA ILE A 240 -9.27 9.20 1.75
C ILE A 240 -8.15 9.84 0.92
N LEU A 241 -7.10 10.36 1.57
CA LEU A 241 -5.93 10.92 0.90
C LEU A 241 -5.30 9.90 -0.06
N PHE A 242 -5.14 8.65 0.37
CA PHE A 242 -4.68 7.57 -0.49
C PHE A 242 -5.60 7.38 -1.69
N ASN A 243 -6.92 7.30 -1.49
CA ASN A 243 -7.87 7.16 -2.60
C ASN A 243 -7.68 8.28 -3.63
N VAL A 244 -7.71 9.55 -3.21
CA VAL A 244 -7.65 10.69 -4.15
C VAL A 244 -6.29 10.90 -4.84
N THR A 245 -5.21 10.39 -4.25
CA THR A 245 -3.85 10.53 -4.80
C THR A 245 -3.43 9.35 -5.69
N PHE A 246 -4.01 8.16 -5.50
CA PHE A 246 -3.59 6.92 -6.16
C PHE A 246 -3.62 6.96 -7.70
N ASP A 247 -4.65 7.57 -8.31
CA ASP A 247 -4.75 7.65 -9.78
C ASP A 247 -4.13 8.94 -10.37
N SER A 248 -3.97 9.96 -9.53
CA SER A 248 -3.62 11.32 -9.97
C SER A 248 -2.14 11.47 -10.35
N ASN A 249 -1.24 10.71 -9.70
CA ASN A 249 0.22 10.81 -9.90
C ASN A 249 0.77 9.89 -11.01
N ARG A 250 -0.03 8.93 -11.53
CA ARG A 250 0.36 8.15 -12.73
C ARG A 250 0.34 8.96 -14.01
N ARG A 251 -0.30 10.14 -14.00
CA ARG A 251 -0.18 11.14 -15.06
C ARG A 251 0.99 12.02 -14.64
N LYS A 252 2.13 11.91 -15.36
CA LYS A 252 3.32 12.76 -15.17
C LYS A 252 2.87 14.16 -14.74
N VAL A 253 3.12 14.51 -13.49
CA VAL A 253 2.83 15.85 -13.01
C VAL A 253 3.89 16.73 -13.66
N ASP A 254 3.50 17.55 -14.63
CA ASP A 254 4.40 18.57 -15.19
C ASP A 254 4.93 19.41 -14.03
N GLU A 255 6.24 19.63 -13.99
CA GLU A 255 6.98 20.33 -12.92
C GLU A 255 6.38 21.72 -12.56
N ASP A 256 5.61 22.30 -13.49
CA ASP A 256 4.93 23.60 -13.35
C ASP A 256 3.51 23.53 -12.75
N THR A 257 3.01 22.34 -12.42
CA THR A 257 1.66 22.19 -11.85
C THR A 257 1.68 22.53 -10.35
N ALA A 258 0.81 23.44 -9.92
CA ALA A 258 0.63 23.93 -8.55
C ALA A 258 0.44 22.87 -7.42
N GLY A 259 0.47 21.57 -7.75
CA GLY A 259 0.40 20.44 -6.82
C GLY A 259 1.74 20.07 -6.15
N ALA A 260 2.88 20.19 -6.84
CA ALA A 260 4.19 19.78 -6.28
C ALA A 260 4.55 20.41 -4.91
N PRO A 261 4.39 21.73 -4.68
CA PRO A 261 4.61 22.34 -3.36
C PRO A 261 3.57 21.88 -2.31
N MET A 262 2.35 21.56 -2.74
CA MET A 262 1.28 21.09 -1.85
C MET A 262 1.51 19.65 -1.39
N TYR A 263 1.94 18.78 -2.29
CA TYR A 263 2.36 17.41 -1.97
C TYR A 263 3.64 17.40 -1.13
N ASN A 264 4.58 18.32 -1.36
CA ASN A 264 5.74 18.52 -0.50
C ASN A 264 5.37 18.90 0.94
N ASN A 265 4.43 19.84 1.12
CA ASN A 265 3.94 20.23 2.43
C ASN A 265 3.09 19.13 3.11
N LEU A 266 2.47 18.22 2.34
CA LEU A 266 1.80 17.06 2.92
C LEU A 266 2.80 15.98 3.35
N THR A 267 3.78 15.69 2.50
CA THR A 267 4.77 14.60 2.65
C THR A 267 5.82 14.90 3.72
N ALA A 268 6.50 16.05 3.60
CA ALA A 268 7.59 16.43 4.47
C ALA A 268 7.05 16.89 5.83
N ASN A 269 6.08 17.80 5.79
CA ASN A 269 5.62 18.48 6.99
C ASN A 269 4.63 17.57 7.79
N ARG A 270 3.55 17.04 7.21
CA ARG A 270 2.44 16.46 8.02
C ARG A 270 2.58 14.97 8.36
N LEU A 271 3.19 14.16 7.49
CA LEU A 271 3.26 12.71 7.68
C LEU A 271 4.39 12.26 8.62
N HIS A 272 5.51 12.99 8.66
CA HIS A 272 6.64 12.67 9.54
C HIS A 272 6.31 12.73 11.05
N PRO A 273 5.66 13.79 11.58
CA PRO A 273 5.22 13.85 12.97
C PRO A 273 4.20 12.76 13.31
N LEU A 274 3.31 12.45 12.37
CA LEU A 274 2.27 11.45 12.53
C LEU A 274 2.86 10.03 12.69
N MET A 275 3.95 9.71 11.98
CA MET A 275 4.68 8.46 12.17
C MET A 275 5.37 8.36 13.53
N LEU A 276 5.79 9.48 14.13
CA LEU A 276 6.37 9.53 15.47
C LEU A 276 5.30 9.43 16.58
N CYS A 277 4.07 9.87 16.30
CA CYS A 277 2.98 9.92 17.28
C CYS A 277 2.23 8.58 17.45
N PHE A 278 2.38 7.64 16.53
CA PHE A 278 1.77 6.32 16.65
C PHE A 278 2.69 5.35 17.39
N GLN A 279 2.22 4.76 18.49
CA GLN A 279 2.91 3.72 19.25
C GLN A 279 2.04 2.45 19.37
N GLY A 280 2.67 1.27 19.43
CA GLY A 280 2.01 -0.01 19.73
C GLY A 280 1.42 -0.79 18.54
N ASN A 281 0.55 -1.77 18.80
CA ASN A 281 0.03 -2.73 17.80
C ASN A 281 -0.80 -2.09 16.66
N LYS A 282 -1.30 -0.87 16.86
CA LYS A 282 -2.03 -0.10 15.81
C LYS A 282 -1.09 0.55 14.79
N LEU A 283 0.23 0.56 15.00
CA LEU A 283 1.22 0.99 13.99
C LEU A 283 0.97 0.30 12.65
N LYS A 284 0.73 -1.02 12.64
CA LYS A 284 0.63 -1.79 11.39
C LYS A 284 -0.56 -1.33 10.52
N GLU A 285 -1.66 -0.94 11.16
CA GLU A 285 -2.87 -0.46 10.50
C GLU A 285 -2.79 1.01 10.09
N THR A 286 -2.08 1.86 10.85
CA THR A 286 -1.88 3.30 10.56
C THR A 286 -0.72 3.57 9.59
N LEU A 287 0.33 2.74 9.60
CA LEU A 287 1.48 2.90 8.71
C LEU A 287 1.13 2.59 7.27
N LEU A 288 0.24 1.64 7.01
CA LEU A 288 -0.02 1.20 5.65
C LEU A 288 -0.59 2.32 4.75
N PRO A 289 -1.67 3.04 5.15
CA PRO A 289 -2.17 4.16 4.35
C PRO A 289 -1.15 5.31 4.26
N SER A 290 -0.42 5.57 5.35
CA SER A 290 0.62 6.61 5.40
C SER A 290 1.78 6.31 4.44
N LEU A 291 2.28 5.08 4.43
CA LEU A 291 3.37 4.62 3.56
C LEU A 291 2.94 4.52 2.11
N ASN A 292 1.70 4.07 1.84
CA ASN A 292 1.14 4.08 0.49
C ASN A 292 1.10 5.51 -0.08
N LEU A 293 0.62 6.46 0.72
CA LEU A 293 0.55 7.86 0.35
C LEU A 293 1.96 8.46 0.15
N LEU A 294 2.91 8.15 1.03
CA LEU A 294 4.31 8.56 0.88
C LEU A 294 4.94 7.99 -0.41
N THR A 295 4.67 6.73 -0.73
CA THR A 295 5.21 6.09 -1.95
C THR A 295 4.70 6.78 -3.20
N GLU A 296 3.42 7.16 -3.23
CA GLU A 296 2.81 7.85 -4.37
C GLU A 296 3.34 9.29 -4.53
N MET A 297 3.65 9.97 -3.43
CA MET A 297 4.05 11.39 -3.44
C MET A 297 5.57 11.64 -3.54
N CYS A 298 6.42 10.67 -3.17
CA CYS A 298 7.88 10.84 -3.18
C CYS A 298 8.54 10.71 -4.56
N CYS A 299 7.82 10.29 -5.61
CA CYS A 299 8.41 10.10 -6.94
C CYS A 299 8.78 11.42 -7.65
N ASP A 300 8.12 12.53 -7.33
CA ASP A 300 8.24 13.78 -8.13
C ASP A 300 8.91 14.95 -7.39
N THR A 301 9.32 14.80 -6.13
CA THR A 301 9.73 15.94 -5.29
C THR A 301 11.23 15.99 -5.00
N ALA A 302 12.02 16.21 -6.05
CA ALA A 302 13.49 16.27 -6.03
C ALA A 302 14.11 17.47 -5.26
N GLY A 303 13.42 18.13 -4.31
CA GLY A 303 13.87 19.45 -3.81
C GLY A 303 13.66 19.79 -2.33
N ALA A 304 13.04 18.96 -1.49
CA ALA A 304 12.78 19.35 -0.10
C ALA A 304 14.01 19.11 0.83
N PRO A 305 14.42 20.06 1.68
CA PRO A 305 15.59 19.95 2.57
C PRO A 305 15.35 19.06 3.81
N MET A 306 14.54 18.00 3.71
CA MET A 306 14.06 17.23 4.87
C MET A 306 14.63 15.81 5.02
N TYR A 307 15.60 15.40 4.21
CA TYR A 307 16.01 13.99 4.12
C TYR A 307 17.08 13.55 5.13
N ASN A 308 17.69 14.46 5.89
CA ASN A 308 18.72 14.10 6.87
C ASN A 308 18.15 13.43 8.15
N ASN A 309 16.87 13.66 8.49
CA ASN A 309 16.22 13.06 9.67
C ASN A 309 15.33 11.84 9.35
N LEU A 310 15.11 11.54 8.06
CA LEU A 310 14.23 10.48 7.56
C LEU A 310 14.80 9.05 7.76
N THR A 311 16.06 8.90 8.15
CA THR A 311 16.77 7.63 7.98
C THR A 311 16.62 6.65 9.15
N ALA A 312 16.77 7.07 10.40
CA ALA A 312 16.78 6.15 11.55
C ALA A 312 15.39 5.69 12.01
N ASN A 313 14.41 6.60 12.01
CA ASN A 313 13.09 6.35 12.60
C ASN A 313 12.14 5.55 11.69
N HIS A 314 12.39 5.47 10.38
CA HIS A 314 11.56 4.75 9.40
C HIS A 314 12.00 3.30 9.14
N LEU A 315 13.25 2.94 9.47
CA LEU A 315 13.73 1.56 9.38
C LEU A 315 13.11 0.65 10.45
N HIS A 316 12.85 1.18 11.64
CA HIS A 316 12.32 0.39 12.76
C HIS A 316 10.88 -0.12 12.51
N PRO A 317 9.94 0.69 11.97
CA PRO A 317 8.64 0.20 11.50
C PRO A 317 8.73 -0.79 10.33
N LEU A 318 9.67 -0.59 9.40
CA LEU A 318 9.91 -1.54 8.29
C LEU A 318 10.31 -2.92 8.81
N MET A 319 11.18 -2.95 9.83
CA MET A 319 11.58 -4.18 10.53
C MET A 319 10.43 -4.88 11.24
N LEU A 320 9.45 -4.13 11.77
CA LEU A 320 8.22 -4.67 12.36
C LEU A 320 7.25 -5.27 11.30
N CYS A 321 7.30 -4.77 10.06
CA CYS A 321 6.47 -5.26 8.95
C CYS A 321 6.90 -6.63 8.42
N PHE A 322 8.18 -6.99 8.53
CA PHE A 322 8.68 -8.34 8.19
C PHE A 322 8.20 -9.46 9.13
N GLN A 323 7.44 -9.14 10.18
CA GLN A 323 6.93 -10.12 11.16
C GLN A 323 5.45 -10.48 10.96
N GLY A 324 4.80 -10.01 9.88
CA GLY A 324 3.36 -10.21 9.63
C GLY A 324 3.01 -11.24 8.54
N ASN A 325 1.80 -11.82 8.61
CA ASN A 325 1.30 -12.84 7.67
C ASN A 325 0.85 -12.27 6.30
N LYS A 326 0.73 -10.94 6.15
CA LYS A 326 0.33 -10.26 4.91
C LYS A 326 1.50 -9.49 4.28
N LEU A 327 2.54 -10.22 3.90
CA LEU A 327 3.77 -9.63 3.38
C LEU A 327 3.53 -8.69 2.18
N LYS A 328 2.64 -9.05 1.23
CA LYS A 328 2.40 -8.24 0.03
C LYS A 328 1.87 -6.84 0.36
N GLU A 329 0.76 -6.77 1.08
CA GLU A 329 0.10 -5.51 1.41
C GLU A 329 1.03 -4.62 2.26
N THR A 330 1.72 -5.19 3.25
CA THR A 330 2.52 -4.43 4.22
C THR A 330 3.93 -4.07 3.73
N LEU A 331 4.59 -4.95 2.98
CA LEU A 331 6.01 -4.82 2.65
C LEU A 331 6.25 -4.03 1.36
N LEU A 332 5.41 -4.18 0.33
CA LEU A 332 5.63 -3.53 -0.97
C LEU A 332 5.72 -2.00 -0.86
N PRO A 333 4.76 -1.31 -0.21
CA PRO A 333 4.79 0.16 -0.12
C PRO A 333 6.04 0.64 0.61
N SER A 334 6.38 -0.05 1.70
CA SER A 334 7.59 0.18 2.47
C SER A 334 8.86 0.05 1.62
N LEU A 335 8.97 -1.03 0.84
CA LEU A 335 10.14 -1.27 -0.03
C LEU A 335 10.20 -0.26 -1.17
N ASN A 336 9.08 0.07 -1.80
CA ASN A 336 9.02 1.04 -2.90
C ASN A 336 9.44 2.43 -2.42
N LEU A 337 8.90 2.90 -1.29
CA LEU A 337 9.29 4.18 -0.70
C LEU A 337 10.80 4.24 -0.41
N LEU A 338 11.35 3.21 0.23
CA LEU A 338 12.78 3.15 0.52
C LEU A 338 13.64 3.08 -0.75
N THR A 339 13.17 2.37 -1.77
CA THR A 339 13.85 2.21 -3.06
C THR A 339 13.95 3.55 -3.78
N GLU A 340 12.83 4.25 -3.93
CA GLU A 340 12.82 5.55 -4.62
C GLU A 340 13.53 6.62 -3.79
N SER A 341 13.36 6.62 -2.46
CA SER A 341 14.15 7.49 -1.57
C SER A 341 15.65 7.23 -1.69
N ALA A 342 16.08 5.97 -1.86
CA ALA A 342 17.47 5.61 -2.07
C ALA A 342 17.97 5.92 -3.50
N ARG A 343 17.08 5.96 -4.50
CA ARG A 343 17.41 6.35 -5.86
C ARG A 343 17.72 7.85 -5.92
N ILE A 344 16.85 8.67 -5.31
CA ILE A 344 16.93 10.13 -5.30
C ILE A 344 18.04 10.64 -4.34
N HIS A 345 18.08 10.17 -3.09
CA HIS A 345 18.97 10.73 -2.05
C HIS A 345 20.17 9.85 -1.74
N ARG A 346 21.38 10.42 -1.93
CA ARG A 346 22.66 9.73 -1.69
C ARG A 346 22.87 9.39 -0.22
N GLU A 347 22.55 10.30 0.69
CA GLU A 347 22.71 10.15 2.15
C GLU A 347 21.84 9.00 2.67
N THR A 348 20.57 8.96 2.26
CA THR A 348 19.62 7.88 2.54
C THR A 348 20.14 6.54 2.02
N ARG A 349 20.61 6.50 0.77
CA ARG A 349 21.20 5.28 0.18
C ARG A 349 22.40 4.79 0.97
N LYS A 350 23.32 5.68 1.38
CA LYS A 350 24.49 5.31 2.21
C LYS A 350 24.06 4.74 3.55
N PHE A 351 23.11 5.38 4.23
CA PHE A 351 22.59 4.92 5.51
C PHE A 351 21.90 3.54 5.39
N LEU A 352 21.01 3.38 4.41
CA LEU A 352 20.32 2.11 4.17
C LEU A 352 21.30 1.01 3.78
N ARG A 353 22.30 1.30 2.95
CA ARG A 353 23.39 0.38 2.63
C ARG A 353 24.12 -0.07 3.90
N MET A 354 24.50 0.84 4.79
CA MET A 354 25.18 0.48 6.05
C MET A 354 24.34 -0.43 6.96
N LYS A 355 23.01 -0.24 6.99
CA LYS A 355 22.11 -1.02 7.84
C LYS A 355 21.68 -2.36 7.22
N VAL A 356 21.41 -2.38 5.92
CA VAL A 356 20.87 -3.55 5.20
C VAL A 356 21.98 -4.43 4.64
N LEU A 357 23.01 -3.82 4.04
CA LEU A 357 24.13 -4.47 3.35
C LEU A 357 25.47 -4.06 3.98
N PRO A 358 25.71 -4.35 5.28
CA PRO A 358 26.98 -4.05 5.91
C PRO A 358 28.13 -4.78 5.18
N PRO A 359 29.38 -4.27 5.27
CA PRO A 359 30.54 -4.93 4.67
C PRO A 359 30.61 -6.41 5.06
N LEU A 360 30.85 -7.27 4.05
CA LEU A 360 30.78 -8.73 4.23
C LEU A 360 31.93 -9.21 5.10
N ARG A 361 31.61 -9.87 6.21
CA ARG A 361 32.61 -10.59 7.03
C ARG A 361 32.42 -12.10 6.96
N ASP A 362 31.16 -12.54 6.89
CA ASP A 362 30.81 -13.95 6.71
C ASP A 362 30.47 -14.24 5.24
N VAL A 363 31.32 -15.07 4.63
CA VAL A 363 31.22 -15.58 3.25
C VAL A 363 31.12 -17.12 3.20
N LYS A 364 30.98 -17.77 4.36
CA LYS A 364 30.88 -19.24 4.45
C LYS A 364 29.44 -19.71 4.24
N ASN A 365 28.49 -18.95 4.77
CA ASN A 365 27.06 -19.24 4.64
C ASN A 365 26.48 -18.65 3.35
N ARG A 366 25.46 -19.30 2.80
CA ARG A 366 24.74 -18.77 1.63
C ARG A 366 24.06 -17.43 1.97
N PRO A 367 23.95 -16.49 1.01
CA PRO A 367 23.36 -15.17 1.24
C PRO A 367 21.93 -15.20 1.81
N GLU A 368 21.11 -16.19 1.46
CA GLU A 368 19.74 -16.37 1.94
C GLU A 368 19.62 -16.99 3.35
N VAL A 369 20.71 -17.58 3.86
CA VAL A 369 20.71 -18.27 5.16
C VAL A 369 21.15 -17.31 6.26
N GLY A 370 20.27 -17.10 7.25
CA GLY A 370 20.52 -16.26 8.42
C GLY A 370 19.33 -15.40 8.83
N ASN A 371 19.51 -14.69 9.94
CA ASN A 371 18.47 -13.85 10.55
C ASN A 371 18.68 -12.34 10.33
N ALA A 372 19.80 -11.93 9.70
CA ALA A 372 20.02 -10.54 9.36
C ALA A 372 19.03 -10.06 8.28
N LEU A 373 18.84 -8.74 8.20
CA LEU A 373 17.91 -8.14 7.24
C LEU A 373 18.27 -8.48 5.78
N ARG A 374 19.57 -8.49 5.45
CA ARG A 374 20.10 -9.01 4.18
C ARG A 374 19.53 -10.38 3.85
N ASN A 375 19.69 -11.35 4.75
CA ASN A 375 19.29 -12.74 4.49
C ASN A 375 17.78 -12.85 4.25
N LYS A 376 16.98 -12.12 5.03
CA LYS A 376 15.52 -12.08 4.87
C LYS A 376 15.12 -11.50 3.52
N LEU A 377 15.75 -10.40 3.08
CA LEU A 377 15.49 -9.80 1.77
C LEU A 377 15.93 -10.69 0.61
N VAL A 378 17.10 -11.33 0.72
CA VAL A 378 17.57 -12.27 -0.31
C VAL A 378 16.61 -13.46 -0.46
N ARG A 379 16.06 -14.00 0.64
CA ARG A 379 15.00 -15.03 0.58
C ARG A 379 13.74 -14.56 -0.16
N LEU A 380 13.41 -13.27 -0.11
CA LEU A 380 12.25 -12.74 -0.81
C LEU A 380 12.49 -12.64 -2.32
N MET A 381 13.74 -12.58 -2.80
CA MET A 381 14.05 -12.54 -4.24
C MET A 381 13.63 -13.82 -4.97
N THR A 382 13.45 -14.92 -4.24
CA THR A 382 12.96 -16.21 -4.77
C THR A 382 11.55 -16.54 -4.26
N HIS A 383 10.78 -15.54 -3.84
CA HIS A 383 9.40 -15.72 -3.39
C HIS A 383 8.45 -16.03 -4.57
N ILE A 384 7.34 -16.72 -4.28
CA ILE A 384 6.35 -17.15 -5.27
C ILE A 384 5.62 -15.93 -5.88
N ASP A 385 5.26 -14.95 -5.04
CA ASP A 385 4.66 -13.69 -5.50
C ASP A 385 5.69 -12.85 -6.28
N THR A 386 5.33 -12.53 -7.52
CA THR A 386 6.17 -11.81 -8.46
C THR A 386 6.41 -10.36 -8.10
N ASP A 387 5.46 -9.70 -7.44
CA ASP A 387 5.62 -8.29 -7.08
C ASP A 387 6.59 -8.17 -5.90
N VAL A 388 6.45 -9.07 -4.91
CA VAL A 388 7.35 -9.15 -3.76
C VAL A 388 8.78 -9.45 -4.21
N LYS A 389 8.98 -10.45 -5.08
CA LYS A 389 10.33 -10.82 -5.55
C LYS A 389 11.00 -9.68 -6.32
N HIS A 390 10.24 -8.97 -7.16
CA HIS A 390 10.76 -7.85 -7.95
C HIS A 390 11.09 -6.65 -7.07
N CYS A 391 10.21 -6.26 -6.14
CA CYS A 391 10.47 -5.14 -5.23
C CYS A 391 11.67 -5.40 -4.31
N ALA A 392 11.80 -6.61 -3.75
CA ALA A 392 12.93 -6.95 -2.88
C ALA A 392 14.26 -6.93 -3.64
N ALA A 393 14.29 -7.48 -4.86
CA ALA A 393 15.46 -7.48 -5.70
C ALA A 393 15.83 -6.05 -6.17
N GLU A 394 14.84 -5.24 -6.53
CA GLU A 394 15.02 -3.84 -6.93
C GLU A 394 15.64 -3.00 -5.83
N PHE A 395 15.10 -3.10 -4.61
CA PHE A 395 15.61 -2.39 -3.45
C PHE A 395 17.10 -2.68 -3.22
N LEU A 396 17.48 -3.97 -3.22
CA LEU A 396 18.87 -4.39 -3.04
C LEU A 396 19.77 -3.93 -4.20
N PHE A 397 19.24 -3.89 -5.43
CA PHE A 397 19.98 -3.43 -6.60
C PHE A 397 20.28 -1.92 -6.53
N VAL A 398 19.31 -1.09 -6.13
CA VAL A 398 19.51 0.35 -5.90
C VAL A 398 20.53 0.61 -4.79
N LEU A 399 20.49 -0.14 -3.67
CA LEU A 399 21.52 -0.05 -2.62
C LEU A 399 22.92 -0.45 -3.10
N CYS A 400 23.00 -1.28 -4.14
CA CYS A 400 24.23 -1.64 -4.82
C CYS A 400 24.69 -0.60 -5.87
N LYS A 401 24.08 0.60 -5.91
CA LYS A 401 24.24 1.62 -6.97
C LYS A 401 24.01 1.03 -8.36
N GLU A 402 23.05 0.12 -8.48
CA GLU A 402 22.67 -0.53 -9.75
C GLU A 402 23.84 -1.23 -10.46
N SER A 403 24.84 -1.67 -9.69
CA SER A 403 26.01 -2.38 -10.18
C SER A 403 25.81 -3.89 -10.08
N VAL A 404 25.82 -4.58 -11.23
CA VAL A 404 25.67 -6.04 -11.33
C VAL A 404 26.69 -6.78 -10.46
N SER A 405 27.97 -6.39 -10.52
CA SER A 405 29.03 -7.04 -9.75
C SER A 405 28.84 -6.90 -8.24
N ARG A 406 28.48 -5.69 -7.77
CA ARG A 406 28.20 -5.47 -6.34
C ARG A 406 26.92 -6.19 -5.91
N PHE A 407 25.91 -6.22 -6.76
CA PHE A 407 24.67 -6.94 -6.48
C PHE A 407 24.93 -8.44 -6.29
N ILE A 408 25.62 -9.09 -7.24
CA ILE A 408 26.00 -10.51 -7.16
C ILE A 408 26.82 -10.80 -5.90
N LYS A 409 27.76 -9.92 -5.53
CA LYS A 409 28.55 -10.07 -4.30
C LYS A 409 27.69 -10.24 -3.04
N TYR A 410 26.59 -9.48 -2.92
CA TYR A 410 25.76 -9.50 -1.70
C TYR A 410 24.60 -10.51 -1.74
N THR A 411 24.13 -10.89 -2.93
CA THR A 411 22.94 -11.74 -3.07
C THR A 411 23.24 -13.14 -3.59
N GLY A 412 24.40 -13.36 -4.23
CA GLY A 412 24.68 -14.54 -5.05
C GLY A 412 23.97 -14.49 -6.40
N TYR A 413 24.61 -15.01 -7.45
CA TYR A 413 24.05 -14.96 -8.80
C TYR A 413 22.75 -15.76 -8.92
N GLY A 414 22.63 -16.90 -8.23
CA GLY A 414 21.40 -17.71 -8.27
C GLY A 414 20.15 -16.94 -7.86
N ASN A 415 20.24 -16.13 -6.79
CA ASN A 415 19.14 -15.28 -6.34
C ASN A 415 18.96 -14.05 -7.25
N ALA A 416 20.06 -13.48 -7.76
CA ALA A 416 20.05 -12.28 -8.62
C ALA A 416 19.55 -12.53 -10.05
N ALA A 417 19.68 -13.75 -10.56
CA ALA A 417 19.46 -14.09 -11.97
C ALA A 417 18.06 -13.67 -12.47
N GLY A 418 17.04 -13.80 -11.63
CA GLY A 418 15.67 -13.39 -11.98
C GLY A 418 15.54 -11.91 -12.32
N LEU A 419 16.16 -11.02 -11.53
CA LEU A 419 16.15 -9.59 -11.79
C LEU A 419 17.05 -9.24 -12.99
N LEU A 420 18.25 -9.83 -13.05
CA LEU A 420 19.20 -9.58 -14.14
C LEU A 420 18.62 -9.99 -15.50
N ALA A 421 17.91 -11.12 -15.57
CA ALA A 421 17.22 -11.56 -16.77
C ALA A 421 16.08 -10.61 -17.17
N ALA A 422 15.25 -10.18 -16.20
CA ALA A 422 14.14 -9.26 -16.44
C ALA A 422 14.61 -7.90 -16.99
N ARG A 423 15.78 -7.42 -16.55
CA ARG A 423 16.39 -6.16 -17.01
C ARG A 423 17.31 -6.27 -18.22
N GLY A 424 17.59 -7.48 -18.72
CA GLY A 424 18.57 -7.65 -19.79
C GLY A 424 20.01 -7.33 -19.34
N LEU A 425 20.34 -7.54 -18.06
CA LEU A 425 21.67 -7.26 -17.51
C LEU A 425 22.55 -8.52 -17.42
N MET A 426 22.16 -9.61 -18.07
CA MET A 426 22.87 -10.90 -18.00
C MET A 426 24.25 -10.87 -18.65
N ARG A 427 24.51 -9.89 -19.53
CA ARG A 427 25.84 -9.65 -20.15
C ARG A 427 26.84 -8.95 -19.21
N GLY A 428 26.42 -8.53 -18.01
CA GLY A 428 27.27 -7.77 -17.09
C GLY A 428 27.58 -6.35 -17.58
N GLY A 429 26.83 -5.84 -18.57
CA GLY A 429 26.99 -4.50 -19.11
C GLY A 429 26.76 -3.43 -18.03
N ARG A 430 27.61 -2.39 -18.04
CA ARG A 430 27.39 -1.15 -17.28
C ARG A 430 26.25 -0.39 -17.95
N ASP A 431 25.10 -0.29 -17.30
CA ASP A 431 24.24 0.87 -17.57
C ASP A 431 24.96 2.09 -16.98
N PRO A 432 25.11 3.21 -17.71
CA PRO A 432 25.72 4.43 -17.19
C PRO A 432 24.75 5.07 -16.18
N GLY A 433 24.72 4.54 -14.96
CA GLY A 433 23.92 5.09 -13.88
C GLY A 433 24.46 6.44 -13.39
N HIS A 434 23.57 7.31 -12.90
CA HIS A 434 23.86 8.63 -12.31
C HIS A 434 24.64 8.58 -10.97
N TYR A 435 25.32 7.48 -10.65
CA TYR A 435 25.91 7.21 -9.34
C TYR A 435 27.42 7.45 -9.35
N SER A 436 27.92 8.14 -8.31
CA SER A 436 29.37 8.31 -8.15
C SER A 436 30.07 6.95 -7.92
N GLU A 437 31.06 6.65 -8.75
CA GLU A 437 32.12 5.69 -8.42
C GLU A 437 32.88 6.28 -7.24
N ASP A 438 33.00 5.53 -6.13
CA ASP A 438 33.84 5.78 -4.95
C ASP A 438 33.15 5.16 -3.73
N GLU A 439 33.65 3.99 -3.34
CA GLU A 439 33.68 3.39 -2.00
C GLU A 439 34.02 1.91 -2.20
N ASP A 440 35.29 1.56 -2.02
CA ASP A 440 35.71 0.17 -1.91
C ASP A 440 35.08 -0.41 -0.64
N SER A 441 34.25 -1.44 -0.82
CA SER A 441 33.51 -2.08 0.26
C SER A 441 34.00 -3.50 0.53
N ASP A 442 35.14 -3.87 -0.06
CA ASP A 442 35.78 -5.15 0.16
C ASP A 442 36.50 -5.09 1.50
N THR A 443 36.08 -5.96 2.42
CA THR A 443 36.79 -6.20 3.68
C THR A 443 38.01 -7.06 3.42
N GLU A 444 38.96 -7.07 4.36
CA GLU A 444 40.16 -7.90 4.21
C GLU A 444 39.79 -9.40 4.15
N GLU A 445 38.83 -9.84 4.97
CA GLU A 445 38.33 -11.21 4.94
C GLU A 445 37.66 -11.57 3.60
N TYR A 446 37.00 -10.61 2.95
CA TYR A 446 36.39 -10.83 1.64
C TYR A 446 37.44 -10.90 0.54
N ARG A 447 38.50 -10.08 0.58
CA ARG A 447 39.58 -10.10 -0.43
C ARG A 447 40.31 -11.43 -0.45
N GLU A 448 40.59 -12.00 0.72
CA GLU A 448 41.21 -13.32 0.86
C GLU A 448 40.31 -14.45 0.34
N ALA A 449 39.00 -14.36 0.61
CA ALA A 449 38.05 -15.39 0.22
C ALA A 449 37.59 -15.29 -1.25
N LYS A 450 37.66 -14.11 -1.87
CA LYS A 450 37.14 -13.81 -3.22
C LYS A 450 37.53 -14.84 -4.29
N PRO A 451 38.76 -15.37 -4.36
CA PRO A 451 39.13 -16.39 -5.34
C PRO A 451 38.37 -17.72 -5.18
N HIS A 452 37.94 -18.03 -3.95
CA HIS A 452 37.32 -19.30 -3.59
C HIS A 452 35.78 -19.23 -3.49
N ILE A 453 35.19 -18.05 -3.76
CA ILE A 453 33.74 -17.87 -3.72
C ILE A 453 33.14 -18.35 -5.05
N ASN A 454 32.21 -19.30 -4.97
CA ASN A 454 31.40 -19.69 -6.11
C ASN A 454 30.39 -18.56 -6.42
N PRO A 455 30.42 -17.93 -7.61
CA PRO A 455 29.54 -16.81 -7.95
C PRO A 455 28.05 -17.17 -7.94
N VAL A 456 27.70 -18.43 -8.21
CA VAL A 456 26.31 -18.91 -8.24
C VAL A 456 25.74 -19.00 -6.84
N THR A 457 26.47 -19.64 -5.92
CA THR A 457 26.01 -19.89 -4.55
C THR A 457 26.36 -18.77 -3.58
N GLY A 458 27.28 -17.87 -3.95
CA GLY A 458 27.70 -16.71 -3.16
C GLY A 458 28.46 -17.08 -1.87
N ARG A 459 29.00 -18.31 -1.79
CA ARG A 459 29.76 -18.81 -0.64
C ARG A 459 31.10 -19.39 -1.07
N VAL A 460 32.02 -19.47 -0.12
CA VAL A 460 33.23 -20.30 -0.26
C VAL A 460 32.82 -21.76 -0.22
N GLU A 461 33.16 -22.51 -1.26
CA GLU A 461 32.95 -23.96 -1.30
C GLU A 461 34.27 -24.68 -1.06
N GLU A 462 34.23 -25.77 -0.31
CA GLU A 462 35.38 -26.66 -0.17
C GLU A 462 35.67 -27.29 -1.54
N GLU A 463 36.94 -27.38 -1.90
CA GLU A 463 37.36 -28.08 -3.13
C GLU A 463 36.86 -29.52 -3.07
N GLN A 464 35.91 -29.85 -3.94
CA GLN A 464 35.42 -31.22 -4.04
C GLN A 464 36.51 -32.08 -4.70
N PRO A 465 36.74 -33.31 -4.21
CA PRO A 465 37.65 -34.24 -4.87
C PRO A 465 37.20 -34.45 -6.30
N ASN A 466 38.16 -34.55 -7.23
CA ASN A 466 37.83 -34.63 -8.64
C ASN A 466 37.04 -35.95 -8.88
N PRO A 467 35.80 -35.91 -9.39
CA PRO A 467 34.98 -37.11 -9.54
C PRO A 467 35.60 -38.16 -10.47
N MET A 468 36.55 -37.75 -11.31
CA MET A 468 37.26 -38.60 -12.28
C MET A 468 38.59 -39.14 -11.71
N GLU A 469 38.94 -38.81 -10.47
CA GLU A 469 40.14 -39.28 -9.80
C GLU A 469 40.05 -40.79 -9.51
N GLY A 470 41.03 -41.56 -9.98
CA GLY A 470 41.02 -43.02 -9.87
C GLY A 470 40.28 -43.77 -11.00
N MET A 471 39.67 -43.07 -11.96
CA MET A 471 39.07 -43.69 -13.16
C MET A 471 40.11 -43.93 -14.25
N THR A 472 40.04 -45.09 -14.93
CA THR A 472 40.83 -45.34 -16.15
C THR A 472 40.29 -44.50 -17.31
N GLU A 473 41.11 -44.24 -18.33
CA GLU A 473 40.70 -43.41 -19.47
C GLU A 473 39.46 -43.97 -20.19
N GLU A 474 39.37 -45.29 -20.33
CA GLU A 474 38.19 -45.98 -20.87
C GLU A 474 36.93 -45.73 -20.03
N GLN A 475 37.04 -45.68 -18.70
CA GLN A 475 35.91 -45.36 -17.82
C GLN A 475 35.48 -43.91 -17.96
N LYS A 476 36.44 -42.99 -18.17
CA LYS A 476 36.13 -41.57 -18.43
C LYS A 476 35.36 -41.41 -19.74
N GLU A 477 35.82 -42.07 -20.80
CA GLU A 477 35.13 -42.08 -22.10
C GLU A 477 33.72 -42.66 -22.00
N TYR A 478 33.56 -43.75 -21.23
CA TYR A 478 32.25 -44.36 -21.02
C TYR A 478 31.26 -43.42 -20.31
N GLU A 479 31.67 -42.76 -19.22
CA GLU A 479 30.84 -41.78 -18.52
C GLU A 479 30.57 -40.52 -19.36
N ALA A 480 31.55 -40.06 -20.16
CA ALA A 480 31.34 -38.97 -21.11
C ALA A 480 30.28 -39.33 -22.16
N MET A 481 30.34 -40.54 -22.74
CA MET A 481 29.37 -41.01 -23.73
C MET A 481 27.98 -41.21 -23.12
N LYS A 482 27.90 -41.59 -21.85
CA LYS A 482 26.66 -41.67 -21.08
C LYS A 482 26.05 -40.29 -20.85
N LEU A 483 26.86 -39.28 -20.51
CA LEU A 483 26.44 -37.89 -20.37
C LEU A 483 25.91 -37.32 -21.69
N VAL A 484 26.60 -37.58 -22.81
CA VAL A 484 26.13 -37.19 -24.16
C VAL A 484 24.77 -37.81 -24.48
N LYS A 485 24.58 -39.11 -24.21
CA LYS A 485 23.29 -39.78 -24.39
C LYS A 485 22.18 -39.17 -23.53
N MET A 486 22.50 -38.74 -22.31
CA MET A 486 21.54 -38.04 -21.43
C MET A 486 21.17 -36.66 -21.99
N PHE A 487 22.14 -35.87 -22.44
CA PHE A 487 21.89 -34.56 -23.07
C PHE A 487 21.05 -34.69 -24.34
N ASP A 488 21.38 -35.65 -25.22
CA ASP A 488 20.63 -35.93 -26.45
C ASP A 488 19.18 -36.34 -26.14
N LYS A 489 18.97 -37.19 -25.13
CA LYS A 489 17.61 -37.57 -24.68
C LYS A 489 16.81 -36.37 -24.15
N LEU A 490 17.42 -35.49 -23.36
CA LEU A 490 16.77 -34.29 -22.81
C LEU A 490 16.47 -33.26 -23.89
N SER A 491 17.38 -33.07 -24.85
CA SER A 491 17.19 -32.14 -25.97
C SER A 491 16.10 -32.62 -26.92
N ARG A 492 16.08 -33.92 -27.28
CA ARG A 492 15.01 -34.51 -28.12
C ARG A 492 13.64 -34.47 -27.43
N GLY A 493 13.61 -34.59 -26.12
CA GLY A 493 12.40 -34.42 -25.30
C GLY A 493 11.95 -32.97 -25.13
N GLN A 494 12.65 -31.99 -25.74
CA GLN A 494 12.43 -30.55 -25.55
C GLN A 494 12.44 -30.10 -24.08
N VAL A 495 13.13 -30.84 -23.22
CA VAL A 495 13.28 -30.51 -21.78
C VAL A 495 14.33 -29.41 -21.61
N ILE A 496 15.33 -29.36 -22.48
CA ILE A 496 16.40 -28.34 -22.48
C ILE A 496 16.53 -27.73 -23.88
N GLN A 497 16.75 -26.41 -23.93
CA GLN A 497 16.99 -25.67 -25.17
C GLN A 497 18.24 -24.79 -25.00
N PRO A 498 19.22 -24.86 -25.93
CA PRO A 498 20.35 -23.95 -25.94
C PRO A 498 19.91 -22.50 -26.21
N MET A 499 20.39 -21.58 -25.37
CA MET A 499 20.08 -20.15 -25.45
C MET A 499 21.38 -19.34 -25.50
N LYS A 500 21.38 -18.21 -26.21
CA LYS A 500 22.44 -17.19 -26.19
C LYS A 500 21.95 -15.93 -25.49
N ILE A 501 22.88 -15.09 -25.05
CA ILE A 501 22.57 -13.75 -24.56
C ILE A 501 22.72 -12.75 -25.70
N GLY A 502 21.59 -12.17 -26.13
CA GLY A 502 21.51 -11.16 -27.19
C GLY A 502 22.27 -9.88 -26.85
N ALA A 503 22.42 -9.00 -27.84
CA ALA A 503 23.07 -7.69 -27.66
C ALA A 503 22.32 -6.78 -26.65
N ASP A 504 21.01 -7.00 -26.52
CA ASP A 504 20.11 -6.40 -25.53
C ASP A 504 20.21 -7.04 -24.13
N GLY A 505 21.12 -8.01 -23.97
CA GLY A 505 21.37 -8.72 -22.72
C GLY A 505 20.25 -9.66 -22.26
N LYS A 506 19.27 -9.94 -23.13
CA LYS A 506 18.20 -10.93 -22.90
C LYS A 506 18.59 -12.31 -23.45
N MET A 507 17.92 -13.35 -22.96
CA MET A 507 18.11 -14.71 -23.45
C MET A 507 17.30 -14.93 -24.73
N THR A 508 17.94 -15.44 -25.78
CA THR A 508 17.34 -15.76 -27.09
C THR A 508 17.75 -17.17 -27.50
N SER A 509 16.90 -17.89 -28.24
CA SER A 509 17.26 -19.20 -28.78
C SER A 509 18.52 -19.11 -29.64
N LEU A 510 19.40 -20.12 -29.50
CA LEU A 510 20.47 -20.34 -30.46
C LEU A 510 19.91 -21.01 -31.70
N GLU A 511 20.19 -20.44 -32.87
CA GLU A 511 19.79 -21.08 -34.12
C GLU A 511 20.71 -22.27 -34.44
N PRO A 512 20.21 -23.34 -35.09
CA PRO A 512 21.01 -24.53 -35.41
C PRO A 512 22.31 -24.23 -36.18
N GLN A 513 22.29 -23.19 -37.01
CA GLN A 513 23.44 -22.73 -37.77
C GLN A 513 24.53 -22.11 -36.88
N GLU A 514 24.14 -21.40 -35.83
CA GLU A 514 25.06 -20.78 -34.86
C GLU A 514 25.66 -21.82 -33.92
N LEU A 515 24.90 -22.88 -33.58
CA LEU A 515 25.42 -24.02 -32.82
C LEU A 515 26.54 -24.73 -33.57
N HIS A 516 26.37 -24.94 -34.88
CA HIS A 516 27.44 -25.51 -35.72
C HIS A 516 28.68 -24.60 -35.78
N TYR A 517 28.49 -23.29 -35.84
CA TYR A 517 29.58 -22.32 -35.83
C TYR A 517 30.36 -22.33 -34.50
N LEU A 518 29.66 -22.29 -33.35
CA LEU A 518 30.29 -22.36 -32.03
C LEU A 518 31.04 -23.67 -31.80
N ALA A 519 30.50 -24.80 -32.27
CA ALA A 519 31.16 -26.10 -32.19
C ALA A 519 32.44 -26.17 -33.04
N SER A 520 32.49 -25.44 -34.16
CA SER A 520 33.67 -25.39 -35.03
C SER A 520 34.81 -24.51 -34.52
N GLN A 521 34.52 -23.51 -33.66
CA GLN A 521 35.55 -22.62 -33.10
C GLN A 521 36.36 -23.24 -31.95
N GLN A 522 35.82 -24.18 -31.18
CA GLN A 522 36.55 -24.77 -30.03
C GLN A 522 37.64 -25.78 -30.42
N PHE A 523 37.72 -26.20 -31.68
CA PHE A 523 38.75 -27.15 -32.17
C PHE A 523 39.86 -26.50 -33.00
N GLY A 524 39.89 -25.16 -33.10
CA GLY A 524 40.96 -24.41 -33.76
C GLY A 524 41.59 -23.40 -32.81
N GLU A 525 42.91 -23.44 -32.70
CA GLU A 525 43.78 -22.42 -32.08
C GLU A 525 44.12 -22.57 -30.58
N SER A 526 44.96 -23.57 -30.29
CA SER A 526 46.09 -23.41 -29.37
C SER A 526 47.40 -23.57 -30.15
N ASN A 527 47.72 -22.57 -30.99
CA ASN A 527 49.06 -22.38 -31.56
C ASN A 527 49.19 -20.94 -32.10
N ASN A 528 49.71 -20.03 -31.28
CA ASN A 528 50.89 -19.25 -31.65
C ASN A 528 51.40 -18.41 -30.48
N SER A 529 52.66 -18.67 -30.18
CA SER A 529 53.60 -17.89 -29.39
C SER A 529 53.91 -16.51 -29.98
N ASP A 530 54.17 -15.57 -29.06
CA ASP A 530 55.11 -14.43 -29.11
C ASP A 530 55.01 -13.40 -30.25
N SER A 531 54.81 -12.13 -29.87
CA SER A 531 55.86 -11.11 -29.99
C SER A 531 55.39 -9.72 -29.52
N ASP A 532 56.34 -9.04 -28.89
CA ASP A 532 56.30 -7.71 -28.29
C ASP A 532 55.78 -6.59 -29.21
N SER A 533 55.20 -5.56 -28.60
CA SER A 533 55.61 -4.18 -28.90
C SER A 533 55.15 -3.23 -27.80
N ASP A 534 56.10 -2.92 -26.91
CA ASP A 534 56.18 -1.63 -26.24
C ASP A 534 56.12 -0.50 -27.28
N THR A 535 55.38 0.57 -26.99
CA THR A 535 55.72 1.90 -27.51
C THR A 535 55.23 2.99 -26.54
N ASN A 536 56.25 3.57 -25.89
CA ASN A 536 56.38 4.85 -25.17
C ASN A 536 55.70 5.07 -23.81
#